data_AF-A0A971QV76-F1
#
_entry.id   AF-A0A971QV76-F1
#
_cell.length_a   1.000
_cell.length_b   1.000
_cell.length_c   1.000
_cell.angle_alpha   90.00
_cell.angle_beta   90.00
_cell.angle_gamma   90.00
#
_symmetry.space_group_name_H-M   'P 1'
#
loop_
_entity.id
_entity.type
_entity.pdbx_description
1 polymer ?
#
loop_
_entity_poly.entity_id
_entity_poly.type
_entity_poly.pdbx_seq_one_letter_code
_entity_poly.pdbx_strand_id
1 'polypeptide(L)'
;MFEELKKQIDAIDGLRDQTAVSGGFARWRKQTEETLKSLYGDESAEVREFTSIYYTPLFLSCRMGDEAFDEAYRNGLEEARTLLSAIVEKVKRRS
;
A
#
# COMPACT_ATOMS: atom_id res chain seq x y z
N MET A 1 7.71 -3.51 15.40
CA MET A 1 7.89 -2.81 14.11
C MET A 1 7.92 -3.78 12.94
N PHE A 2 8.81 -4.77 12.89
CA PHE A 2 8.78 -5.81 11.84
C PHE A 2 7.48 -6.62 11.78
N GLU A 3 6.99 -7.07 12.94
CA GLU A 3 5.68 -7.73 13.07
C GLU A 3 4.51 -6.82 12.67
N GLU A 4 4.70 -5.49 12.72
CA GLU A 4 3.66 -4.55 12.29
C GLU A 4 3.55 -4.52 10.76
N LEU A 5 4.67 -4.54 10.03
CA LEU A 5 4.66 -4.65 8.57
C LEU A 5 3.99 -5.93 8.08
N LYS A 6 4.22 -7.07 8.75
CA LYS A 6 3.51 -8.31 8.44
C LYS A 6 1.99 -8.17 8.59
N LYS A 7 1.53 -7.57 9.70
CA LYS A 7 0.10 -7.29 9.88
C LYS A 7 -0.44 -6.38 8.78
N GLN A 8 0.32 -5.38 8.34
CA GLN A 8 -0.10 -4.52 7.23
C GLN A 8 -0.23 -5.30 5.91
N ILE A 9 0.66 -6.29 5.66
CA ILE A 9 0.55 -7.19 4.50
C ILE A 9 -0.67 -8.09 4.61
N ASP A 10 -0.92 -8.70 5.77
CA ASP A 10 -2.06 -9.59 5.99
C ASP A 10 -3.40 -8.82 5.91
N ALA A 11 -3.41 -7.56 6.30
CA ALA A 11 -4.59 -6.70 6.22
C ALA A 11 -5.04 -6.42 4.77
N ILE A 12 -4.13 -6.54 3.78
CA ILE A 12 -4.45 -6.27 2.37
C ILE A 12 -5.59 -7.16 1.88
N ASP A 13 -5.66 -8.42 2.32
CA ASP A 13 -6.73 -9.34 1.89
C ASP A 13 -8.12 -8.83 2.30
N GLY A 14 -8.24 -8.21 3.48
CA GLY A 14 -9.49 -7.60 3.95
C GLY A 14 -9.82 -6.25 3.31
N LEU A 15 -8.89 -5.68 2.53
CA LEU A 15 -9.08 -4.43 1.78
C LEU A 15 -9.51 -4.67 0.34
N ARG A 16 -9.25 -5.86 -0.22
CA ARG A 16 -9.54 -6.15 -1.64
C ARG A 16 -11.01 -5.97 -2.03
N ASP A 17 -11.92 -6.17 -1.09
CA ASP A 17 -13.37 -5.99 -1.29
C ASP A 17 -13.85 -4.57 -0.96
N GLN A 18 -12.93 -3.65 -0.63
CA GLN A 18 -13.21 -2.24 -0.38
C GLN A 18 -12.82 -1.40 -1.61
N THR A 19 -12.84 -0.08 -1.45
CA THR A 19 -12.45 0.88 -2.49
C THR A 19 -11.38 1.84 -1.97
N ALA A 20 -10.73 2.55 -2.89
CA ALA A 20 -9.72 3.57 -2.58
C ALA A 20 -10.25 4.74 -1.73
N VAL A 21 -11.57 4.93 -1.66
CA VAL A 21 -12.23 5.97 -0.86
C VAL A 21 -12.75 5.45 0.49
N SER A 22 -12.62 4.16 0.74
CA SER A 22 -13.07 3.56 2.00
C SER A 22 -12.23 4.04 3.20
N GLY A 23 -12.90 4.22 4.34
CA GLY A 23 -12.22 4.58 5.58
C GLY A 23 -11.25 3.50 6.08
N GLY A 24 -11.52 2.22 5.75
CA GLY A 24 -10.64 1.10 6.06
C GLY A 24 -9.31 1.20 5.32
N PHE A 25 -9.37 1.40 4.00
CA PHE A 25 -8.17 1.65 3.19
C PHE A 25 -7.40 2.89 3.63
N ALA A 26 -8.07 4.02 3.87
CA ALA A 26 -7.40 5.25 4.28
C ALA A 26 -6.64 5.07 5.61
N ARG A 27 -7.24 4.35 6.57
CA ARG A 27 -6.59 4.00 7.83
C ARG A 27 -5.38 3.11 7.63
N TRP A 28 -5.52 2.03 6.85
CA TRP A 28 -4.41 1.12 6.56
C TRP A 28 -3.24 1.84 5.88
N ARG A 29 -3.53 2.69 4.87
CA ARG A 29 -2.49 3.42 4.14
C ARG A 29 -1.71 4.33 5.08
N LYS A 30 -2.40 5.06 5.95
CA LYS A 30 -1.77 5.94 6.96
C LYS A 30 -0.91 5.15 7.95
N GLN A 31 -1.45 4.07 8.52
CA GLN A 31 -0.73 3.25 9.50
C GLN A 31 0.51 2.59 8.90
N THR A 32 0.41 2.14 7.64
CA THR A 32 1.54 1.56 6.90
C THR A 32 2.61 2.62 6.65
N GLU A 33 2.23 3.82 6.20
CA GLU A 33 3.16 4.93 6.01
C GLU A 33 3.87 5.31 7.32
N GLU A 34 3.14 5.47 8.42
CA GLU A 34 3.72 5.76 9.74
C GLU A 34 4.69 4.65 10.21
N THR A 35 4.37 3.38 9.92
CA THR A 35 5.26 2.24 10.22
C THR A 35 6.56 2.31 9.42
N LEU A 36 6.47 2.64 8.12
CA LEU A 36 7.64 2.79 7.25
C LEU A 36 8.51 3.98 7.68
N LYS A 37 7.88 5.12 8.02
CA LYS A 37 8.56 6.31 8.56
C LYS A 37 9.30 5.99 9.84
N SER A 38 8.69 5.26 10.75
CA SER A 38 9.35 4.84 12.00
C SER A 38 10.55 3.90 11.78
N LEU A 39 10.57 3.14 10.68
CA LEU A 39 11.64 2.17 10.39
C LEU A 39 12.80 2.77 9.59
N TYR A 40 12.50 3.64 8.63
CA TYR A 40 13.48 4.13 7.65
C TYR A 40 13.67 5.66 7.68
N GLY A 41 12.79 6.38 8.37
CA GLY A 41 12.72 7.84 8.38
C GLY A 41 11.78 8.40 7.31
N ASP A 42 11.30 9.61 7.56
CA ASP A 42 10.26 10.29 6.78
C ASP A 42 10.61 10.48 5.30
N GLU A 43 11.89 10.68 5.00
CA GLU A 43 12.39 10.97 3.65
C GLU A 43 13.05 9.75 2.97
N SER A 44 12.87 8.56 3.54
CA SER A 44 13.44 7.34 3.02
C SER A 44 12.90 6.96 1.64
N ALA A 45 13.70 6.21 0.89
CA ALA A 45 13.27 5.65 -0.40
C ALA A 45 12.04 4.76 -0.22
N GLU A 46 12.01 3.95 0.84
CA GLU A 46 10.90 3.04 1.17
C GLU A 46 9.57 3.79 1.39
N VAL A 47 9.58 4.93 2.10
CA VAL A 47 8.39 5.78 2.28
C VAL A 47 7.96 6.43 0.96
N ARG A 48 8.93 6.97 0.19
CA ARG A 48 8.64 7.60 -1.10
C ARG A 48 8.04 6.61 -2.09
N GLU A 49 8.59 5.40 -2.18
CA GLU A 49 8.09 4.34 -3.06
C GLU A 49 6.66 3.95 -2.68
N PHE A 50 6.38 3.72 -1.39
CA PHE A 50 5.03 3.39 -0.93
C PHE A 50 4.00 4.50 -1.18
N THR A 51 4.35 5.76 -0.91
CA THR A 51 3.44 6.89 -1.11
C THR A 51 3.15 7.17 -2.58
N SER A 52 4.04 6.74 -3.48
CA SER A 52 3.91 6.91 -4.94
C SER A 52 2.99 5.88 -5.60
N ILE A 53 2.55 4.85 -4.87
CA ILE A 53 1.63 3.84 -5.39
C ILE A 53 0.27 4.48 -5.69
N TYR A 54 -0.22 4.24 -6.90
CA TYR A 54 -1.52 4.68 -7.36
C TYR A 54 -2.59 3.62 -7.07
N TYR A 55 -3.67 4.05 -6.45
CA TYR A 55 -4.82 3.20 -6.10
C TYR A 55 -6.09 3.62 -6.85
N THR A 56 -5.94 4.56 -7.77
CA THR A 56 -6.98 5.08 -8.66
C THR A 56 -6.35 5.29 -10.03
N PRO A 57 -7.14 5.24 -11.12
CA PRO A 57 -6.61 5.47 -12.46
C PRO A 57 -5.90 6.82 -12.58
N LEU A 58 -4.74 6.84 -13.24
CA LEU A 58 -3.95 8.05 -13.48
C LEU A 58 -4.59 9.00 -14.49
N PHE A 59 -5.32 8.44 -15.46
CA PHE A 59 -6.00 9.19 -16.50
C PHE A 59 -7.48 8.92 -16.38
N LEU A 60 -8.28 9.96 -16.14
CA LEU A 60 -9.73 9.85 -16.15
C LEU A 60 -10.23 10.19 -17.56
N SER A 61 -11.02 9.31 -18.14
CA SER A 61 -11.73 9.59 -19.39
C SER A 61 -13.23 9.42 -19.17
N CYS A 62 -14.07 10.16 -19.91
CA CYS A 62 -15.53 10.08 -19.77
C CYS A 62 -16.12 8.69 -20.10
N ARG A 63 -15.32 7.75 -20.64
CA ARG A 63 -15.73 6.37 -20.94
C ARG A 63 -15.26 5.36 -19.88
N MET A 64 -14.54 5.84 -18.86
CA MET A 64 -13.98 4.98 -17.83
C MET A 64 -15.09 4.61 -16.85
N GLY A 65 -15.47 3.33 -16.85
CA GLY A 65 -16.42 2.77 -15.88
C GLY A 65 -15.76 2.45 -14.55
N ASP A 66 -16.59 2.12 -13.55
CA ASP A 66 -16.17 1.79 -12.18
C ASP A 66 -15.15 0.63 -12.15
N GLU A 67 -15.21 -0.29 -13.12
CA GLU A 67 -14.25 -1.40 -13.25
C GLU A 67 -12.79 -0.94 -13.32
N ALA A 68 -12.50 0.19 -13.96
CA ALA A 68 -11.14 0.73 -14.03
C ALA A 68 -10.65 1.23 -12.66
N PHE A 69 -11.55 1.73 -11.81
CA PHE A 69 -11.22 2.11 -10.44
C PHE A 69 -10.95 0.87 -9.60
N ASP A 70 -11.78 -0.16 -9.71
CA ASP A 70 -11.61 -1.42 -9.00
C ASP A 70 -10.33 -2.15 -9.45
N GLU A 71 -9.99 -2.10 -10.73
CA GLU A 71 -8.73 -2.62 -11.26
C GLU A 71 -7.52 -1.85 -10.73
N ALA A 72 -7.51 -0.51 -10.87
CA ALA A 72 -6.41 0.32 -10.36
C ALA A 72 -6.23 0.16 -8.84
N TYR A 73 -7.33 0.03 -8.10
CA TYR A 73 -7.30 -0.20 -6.67
C TYR A 73 -6.66 -1.55 -6.32
N ARG A 74 -7.10 -2.64 -6.97
CA ARG A 74 -6.53 -3.98 -6.76
C ARG A 74 -5.06 -4.04 -7.16
N ASN A 75 -4.69 -3.42 -8.28
CA ASN A 75 -3.30 -3.34 -8.73
C ASN A 75 -2.42 -2.58 -7.73
N GLY A 76 -2.89 -1.44 -7.21
CA GLY A 76 -2.18 -0.69 -6.17
C GLY A 76 -2.00 -1.48 -4.87
N LEU A 77 -2.99 -2.27 -4.45
CA LEU A 77 -2.87 -3.16 -3.30
C LEU A 77 -1.82 -4.27 -3.51
N GLU A 78 -1.76 -4.86 -4.70
CA GLU A 78 -0.75 -5.88 -5.03
C GLU A 78 0.67 -5.30 -5.14
N GLU A 79 0.80 -4.08 -5.69
CA GLU A 79 2.07 -3.36 -5.70
C GLU A 79 2.55 -3.07 -4.27
N ALA A 80 1.64 -2.59 -3.41
CA ALA A 80 1.95 -2.39 -1.99
C ALA A 80 2.34 -3.69 -1.29
N ARG A 81 1.62 -4.78 -1.52
CA ARG A 81 1.96 -6.11 -0.99
C ARG A 81 3.37 -6.51 -1.39
N THR A 82 3.72 -6.32 -2.66
CA THR A 82 5.04 -6.67 -3.21
C THR A 82 6.14 -5.83 -2.55
N LEU A 83 5.95 -4.52 -2.47
CA LEU A 83 6.90 -3.59 -1.84
C LEU A 83 7.13 -3.95 -0.35
N LEU A 84 6.04 -4.07 0.42
CA LEU A 84 6.13 -4.37 1.85
C LEU A 84 6.77 -5.73 2.10
N SER A 85 6.49 -6.73 1.26
CA SER A 85 7.13 -8.05 1.34
C SER A 85 8.63 -7.97 1.06
N ALA A 86 9.05 -7.19 0.06
CA ALA A 86 10.46 -6.95 -0.23
C ALA A 86 11.17 -6.26 0.94
N ILE A 87 10.53 -5.27 1.58
CA ILE A 87 11.02 -4.60 2.79
C ILE A 87 11.20 -5.59 3.94
N VAL A 88 10.19 -6.42 4.21
CA VAL A 88 10.23 -7.48 5.22
C VAL A 88 11.42 -8.41 5.01
N GLU A 89 11.65 -8.88 3.79
CA GLU A 89 12.80 -9.73 3.46
C GLU A 89 14.14 -9.01 3.64
N LYS A 90 14.21 -7.73 3.29
CA LYS A 90 15.39 -6.88 3.46
C LYS A 90 15.74 -6.69 4.95
N VAL A 91 14.74 -6.52 5.81
CA VAL A 91 14.90 -6.41 7.27
C VAL A 91 15.37 -7.73 7.88
N LYS A 92 14.80 -8.87 7.48
CA LYS A 92 15.22 -10.20 7.95
C LYS A 92 16.70 -10.48 7.69
N ARG A 93 17.22 -10.05 6.54
CA ARG A 93 18.65 -10.25 6.17
C ARG A 93 19.62 -9.34 6.93
N ARG A 94 19.11 -8.31 7.60
CA ARG A 94 19.90 -7.33 8.37
C ARG A 94 19.87 -7.58 9.89
N SER A 95 19.01 -8.49 10.34
CA SER A 95 18.90 -8.92 11.76
C SER A 95 19.71 -10.19 11.98
#